data_AF-A0A5S4T8T9-F1
#
_entry.id   AF-A0A5S4T8T9-F1
#
_cell.length_a   1.000
_cell.length_b   1.000
_cell.length_c   1.000
_cell.angle_alpha   90.00
_cell.angle_beta   90.00
_cell.angle_gamma   90.00
#
_symmetry.space_group_name_H-M   'P 1'
#
loop_
_entity.id
_entity.type
_entity.pdbx_description
1 polymer ?
#
loop_
_entity_poly.entity_id
_entity_poly.type
_entity_poly.pdbx_seq_one_letter_code
_entity_poly.pdbx_strand_id
1 'polypeptide(L)' 'MAKKVDKVVKLQIPAGKANPAPPVGPALGQAGVNIMGFCKEFNARTQDQAGLIIPVEI' A
#
# COMPACT_ATOMS: atom_id res chain seq x y z
N MET A 1 -23.14 7.06 -12.65
CA MET A 1 -21.97 7.95 -12.81
C MET A 1 -20.79 7.30 -12.09
N ALA A 2 -19.86 6.71 -12.84
CA ALA A 2 -18.71 6.01 -12.26
C ALA A 2 -17.74 7.06 -11.68
N LYS A 3 -17.38 6.94 -10.40
CA LYS A 3 -16.37 7.80 -9.78
C LYS A 3 -15.10 7.71 -10.63
N LYS A 4 -14.64 8.84 -11.17
CA LYS A 4 -13.35 8.92 -11.87
C LYS A 4 -12.28 8.48 -10.87
N VAL A 5 -11.65 7.36 -11.16
CA VAL A 5 -10.44 6.94 -10.45
C VAL A 5 -9.34 7.80 -11.04
N ASP A 6 -9.03 8.92 -10.39
CA ASP A 6 -8.11 9.91 -10.96
C ASP A 6 -6.64 9.43 -10.95
N LYS A 7 -6.27 8.48 -10.08
CA LYS A 7 -4.97 7.77 -10.10
C LYS A 7 -5.15 6.37 -9.50
N VAL A 8 -4.56 5.35 -10.14
CA VAL A 8 -4.43 3.99 -9.58
C VAL A 8 -2.96 3.76 -9.29
N VAL A 9 -2.62 3.54 -8.03
CA VAL A 9 -1.29 3.14 -7.60
C VAL A 9 -1.28 1.64 -7.35
N LYS A 10 -0.48 0.92 -8.13
CA LYS A 10 -0.27 -0.54 -7.97
C LYS A 10 1.07 -0.79 -7.31
N LEU A 11 1.06 -1.39 -6.11
CA LEU A 11 2.25 -1.74 -5.36
C LEU A 11 2.24 -3.22 -5.03
N GLN A 12 3.41 -3.85 -5.02
CA GLN A 12 3.58 -5.20 -4.55
C GLN A 12 4.37 -5.15 -3.25
N ILE A 13 3.72 -5.50 -2.15
CA ILE A 13 4.31 -5.38 -0.82
C ILE A 13 4.29 -6.75 -0.13
N PRO A 14 5.42 -7.22 0.42
CA PRO A 14 5.40 -8.44 1.21
C PRO A 14 4.52 -8.27 2.44
N ALA A 15 3.67 -9.25 2.69
CA ALA A 15 2.76 -9.29 3.82
C ALA A 15 3.50 -9.03 5.15
N GLY A 16 2.94 -8.15 5.97
CA GLY A 16 3.51 -7.76 7.27
C GLY A 16 4.78 -6.90 7.19
N LYS A 17 5.25 -6.52 5.99
CA LYS A 17 6.53 -5.80 5.79
C LYS A 17 6.40 -4.51 4.98
N ALA A 18 5.23 -3.88 4.92
CA ALA A 18 5.10 -2.51 4.43
C ALA A 18 5.97 -1.56 5.26
N ASN A 19 6.72 -0.71 4.55
CA ASN A 19 7.56 0.33 5.13
C ASN A 19 7.51 1.58 4.24
N PRO A 20 7.88 2.76 4.76
CA PRO A 20 7.87 4.01 3.99
C PRO A 20 9.00 4.12 2.96
N ALA A 21 9.81 3.07 2.75
CA ALA A 21 10.91 3.14 1.78
C ALA A 21 10.37 3.12 0.34
N PRO A 22 11.17 3.59 -0.64
CA PRO A 22 10.85 3.39 -2.06
C PRO A 22 10.69 1.90 -2.39
N PRO A 23 9.68 1.51 -3.19
CA PRO A 23 8.76 2.35 -3.98
C PRO A 23 7.49 2.81 -3.25
N VAL A 24 7.20 2.29 -2.04
CA VAL A 24 5.93 2.51 -1.32
C VAL A 24 5.78 3.96 -0.90
N GLY A 25 6.78 4.54 -0.23
CA GLY A 25 6.73 5.93 0.26
C GLY A 25 6.42 6.96 -0.84
N PRO A 26 7.20 7.02 -1.93
CA PRO A 26 6.94 7.93 -3.04
C PRO A 26 5.58 7.73 -3.72
N ALA A 27 5.18 6.47 -3.97
CA ALA A 27 3.94 6.17 -4.67
C ALA A 27 2.69 6.57 -3.85
N LEU A 28 2.70 6.26 -2.55
CA LEU A 28 1.65 6.67 -1.62
C LEU A 28 1.62 8.19 -1.43
N GLY A 29 2.79 8.83 -1.29
CA GLY A 29 2.89 10.29 -1.16
C GLY A 29 2.37 11.02 -2.40
N GLN A 30 2.68 10.55 -3.61
CA GLN A 30 2.15 11.10 -4.86
C GLN A 30 0.63 10.91 -5.02
N ALA A 31 0.06 9.90 -4.37
CA ALA A 31 -1.38 9.67 -4.27
C ALA A 31 -2.06 10.43 -3.12
N GLY A 32 -1.30 11.12 -2.26
CA GLY A 32 -1.84 11.81 -1.09
C GLY A 32 -2.27 10.88 0.04
N VAL A 33 -1.78 9.64 0.06
CA VAL A 33 -2.10 8.62 1.06
C VAL A 33 -1.15 8.74 2.25
N ASN A 34 -1.67 8.59 3.47
CA ASN A 34 -0.85 8.58 4.67
C ASN A 34 0.03 7.32 4.71
N ILE A 35 1.32 7.49 4.41
CA ILE A 35 2.31 6.40 4.31
C ILE A 35 2.41 5.60 5.61
N MET A 36 2.53 6.28 6.76
CA MET A 36 2.69 5.60 8.06
C MET A 36 1.43 4.86 8.48
N GLY A 37 0.26 5.47 8.24
CA GLY A 37 -1.04 4.83 8.50
C GLY A 37 -1.22 3.58 7.64
N PHE A 38 -0.96 3.72 6.33
CA PHE A 38 -1.00 2.61 5.39
C PHE A 38 -0.07 1.47 5.81
N CYS A 39 1.20 1.77 6.15
CA CYS A 39 2.14 0.71 6.53
C CYS A 39 1.67 -0.06 7.77
N LYS A 40 1.16 0.64 8.79
CA LYS A 40 0.62 0.00 10.00
C LYS A 40 -0.60 -0.86 9.70
N GLU A 41 -1.56 -0.31 8.96
CA GLU A 41 -2.81 -1.00 8.64
C GLU A 41 -2.56 -2.20 7.72
N PHE A 42 -1.74 -2.01 6.68
CA PHE A 42 -1.35 -3.10 5.78
C PHE A 42 -0.65 -4.21 6.56
N ASN A 43 0.31 -3.88 7.43
CA ASN A 43 1.03 -4.89 8.21
C ASN A 43 0.10 -5.64 9.16
N ALA A 44 -0.82 -4.95 9.83
CA ALA A 44 -1.81 -5.58 10.70
C ALA A 44 -2.75 -6.51 9.92
N ARG A 45 -3.25 -6.07 8.76
CA ARG A 45 -4.19 -6.85 7.94
C ARG A 45 -3.55 -8.03 7.21
N THR A 46 -2.25 -7.95 6.94
CA THR A 46 -1.52 -8.99 6.21
C THR A 46 -0.61 -9.81 7.11
N GLN A 47 -0.65 -9.61 8.43
CA GLN A 47 0.18 -10.33 9.39
C GLN A 47 0.02 -11.85 9.27
N ASP A 48 -1.21 -12.31 9.07
CA ASP A 48 -1.54 -13.74 8.95
C ASP A 48 -1.19 -14.33 7.57
N GLN A 49 -0.80 -13.47 6.63
CA GLN A 49 -0.41 -13.84 5.26
C GLN A 49 1.12 -13.74 5.07
N ALA A 50 1.86 -13.74 6.18
CA ALA A 50 3.31 -13.65 6.19
C ALA A 50 3.95 -14.66 5.21
N GLY A 51 4.80 -14.14 4.31
CA GLY A 51 5.46 -14.94 3.27
C GLY A 51 4.86 -14.77 1.87
N LEU A 52 3.69 -14.12 1.74
CA LEU A 52 3.07 -13.79 0.46
C LEU A 52 3.35 -12.34 0.05
N ILE A 53 3.41 -12.09 -1.25
CA ILE A 53 3.43 -10.74 -1.82
C ILE A 53 1.99 -10.34 -2.10
N ILE A 54 1.52 -9.28 -1.44
CA ILE A 54 0.16 -8.79 -1.59
C ILE A 54 0.18 -7.60 -2.57
N PRO A 55 -0.51 -7.70 -3.70
CA PRO A 55 -0.74 -6.56 -4.57
C PRO A 55 -1.71 -5.60 -3.89
N VAL A 56 -1.38 -4.32 -3.92
CA VAL A 56 -2.18 -3.23 -3.35
C VAL A 56 -2.53 -2.29 -4.47
N GLU A 57 -3.82 -1.97 -4.61
CA GLU A 57 -4.33 -0.97 -5.52
C GLU A 57 -5.00 0.13 -4.70
N ILE A 58 -4.57 1.39 -4.91
CA ILE A 58 -5.04 2.57 -4.18
C ILE A 58 -5.39 3.68 -5.16
#